data_AF-A0A9K3LZV6-F1
#
_entry.id   AF-A0A9K3LZV6-F1
#
_cell.length_a   1.000
_cell.length_b   1.000
_cell.length_c   1.000
_cell.angle_alpha   90.00
_cell.angle_beta   90.00
_cell.angle_gamma   90.00
#
_symmetry.space_group_name_H-M   'P 1'
#
loop_
_entity.id
_entity.type
_entity.pdbx_description
1 polymer ?
#
loop_
_entity_poly.entity_id
_entity_poly.type
_entity_poly.pdbx_seq_one_letter_code
_entity_poly.pdbx_strand_id
1 'polypeptide(L)'
;MLLLRSRRSTTTTSVVRLLYLGLVIWSCCCCDWWYLSTPSHYYGAHAFTLVTFDVDGTLIQGSGQAAEASLHAQAFSHAVRKVLASSSSGNSNKNQKDIPPVAQALPRELYHGSTDGLILLRLAQATLDMDATESFPYLPQMMDCMYEFMLSQSKEDATSIGKYISPLPGVMEHLTELANRKDSVMCGLVTGNVEGIARLKMKTVGIYETGVLAEACETQRIWDGTQDIAFLGGFGSDFCSGNIVDLDRNHLDRGEQIAIAVQRCQRQLAKRHSGTNNNNDPPSLLKRVVHVGDAPADVLAAKALSERTLQNQVDDELCVGMVAVATGSYPADLLQELAGSPIPGKWEPVVLEQGMGDPMFLKACGL
;
A
#
# COMPACT_ATOMS: atom_id res chain seq x y z
N MET A 1 -17.69 50.53 -21.71
CA MET A 1 -17.74 51.56 -22.77
C MET A 1 -16.57 51.26 -23.72
N LEU A 2 -16.87 50.78 -24.94
CA LEU A 2 -15.97 50.44 -26.08
C LEU A 2 -14.87 49.36 -25.81
N LEU A 3 -14.55 48.41 -26.69
CA LEU A 3 -14.87 48.20 -28.10
C LEU A 3 -14.67 46.71 -28.46
N LEU A 4 -15.71 46.10 -29.02
CA LEU A 4 -15.67 44.84 -29.76
C LEU A 4 -14.92 45.03 -31.09
N ARG A 5 -14.06 44.07 -31.46
CA ARG A 5 -13.63 43.87 -32.86
C ARG A 5 -13.96 42.46 -33.31
N SER A 6 -14.91 42.39 -34.24
CA SER A 6 -15.28 41.22 -35.02
C SER A 6 -14.25 40.97 -36.13
N ARG A 7 -14.02 39.70 -36.48
CA ARG A 7 -13.67 39.30 -37.84
C ARG A 7 -14.43 38.02 -38.22
N ARG A 8 -15.13 38.12 -39.36
CA ARG A 8 -15.84 37.07 -40.10
C ARG A 8 -14.84 36.17 -40.84
N SER A 9 -15.06 34.86 -40.82
CA SER A 9 -15.56 33.99 -41.92
C SER A 9 -14.63 33.82 -43.12
N THR A 10 -14.18 32.57 -43.32
CA THR A 10 -14.09 31.93 -44.64
C THR A 10 -14.50 30.47 -44.50
N THR A 11 -15.60 30.14 -45.17
CA THR A 11 -16.14 28.80 -45.48
C THR A 11 -15.24 28.05 -46.44
N THR A 12 -14.98 26.76 -46.16
CA THR A 12 -14.60 25.81 -47.20
C THR A 12 -15.40 24.52 -47.02
N THR A 13 -16.33 24.31 -47.95
CA THR A 13 -17.14 23.11 -48.13
C THR A 13 -16.27 22.01 -48.74
N SER A 14 -16.28 20.80 -48.19
CA SER A 14 -15.81 19.60 -48.91
C SER A 14 -16.55 18.35 -48.45
N VAL A 15 -17.58 18.05 -49.25
CA VAL A 15 -17.99 16.74 -49.76
C VAL A 15 -17.74 15.51 -48.89
N VAL A 16 -18.83 15.05 -48.31
CA VAL A 16 -19.06 13.68 -47.80
C VAL A 16 -18.92 12.68 -48.96
N ARG A 17 -18.02 11.69 -48.80
CA ARG A 17 -18.09 10.42 -49.54
C ARG A 17 -18.29 9.28 -48.54
N LEU A 18 -19.54 8.82 -48.46
CA LEU A 18 -19.87 7.49 -47.96
C LEU A 18 -19.24 6.43 -48.87
N LEU A 19 -18.44 5.54 -48.30
CA LEU A 19 -18.21 4.22 -48.85
C LEU A 19 -18.58 3.20 -47.78
N TYR A 20 -19.77 2.64 -47.96
CA TYR A 20 -20.23 1.40 -47.36
C TYR A 20 -19.42 0.24 -47.95
N LEU A 21 -18.72 -0.52 -47.11
CA LEU A 21 -18.32 -1.88 -47.41
C LEU A 21 -18.48 -2.68 -46.13
N GLY A 22 -19.55 -3.47 -46.10
CA GLY A 22 -19.86 -4.39 -45.03
C GLY A 22 -18.85 -5.53 -45.01
N LEU A 23 -18.36 -5.84 -43.81
CA LEU A 23 -17.80 -7.14 -43.51
C LEU A 23 -18.52 -7.66 -42.27
N VAL A 24 -19.44 -8.58 -42.51
CA VAL A 24 -20.06 -9.41 -41.47
C VAL A 24 -19.04 -10.50 -41.14
N ILE A 25 -18.37 -10.38 -39.99
CA ILE A 25 -17.62 -11.50 -39.41
C ILE A 25 -18.47 -12.07 -38.28
N TRP A 26 -19.02 -13.25 -38.56
CA TRP A 26 -19.50 -14.19 -37.56
C TRP A 26 -18.38 -14.52 -36.56
N SER A 27 -18.57 -14.21 -35.29
CA SER A 27 -17.77 -14.79 -34.21
C SER A 27 -18.48 -16.08 -33.77
N CYS A 28 -17.86 -17.21 -34.10
CA CYS A 28 -18.33 -18.54 -33.77
C CYS A 28 -17.36 -19.15 -32.73
N CYS A 29 -17.95 -19.70 -31.67
CA CYS A 29 -17.53 -20.84 -30.86
C CYS A 29 -16.06 -21.01 -30.41
N CYS A 30 -15.89 -21.03 -29.07
CA CYS A 30 -15.17 -22.06 -28.32
C CYS A 30 -13.88 -22.63 -28.96
N CYS A 31 -12.73 -22.04 -28.63
CA CYS A 31 -11.45 -22.72 -28.73
C CYS A 31 -10.94 -23.01 -27.31
N ASP A 32 -11.21 -24.23 -26.85
CA ASP A 32 -10.50 -24.85 -25.74
C ASP A 32 -9.01 -24.95 -26.08
N TRP A 33 -8.18 -24.13 -25.44
CA TRP A 33 -6.73 -24.24 -25.49
C TRP A 33 -6.26 -25.21 -24.40
N TRP A 34 -6.14 -26.50 -24.75
CA TRP A 34 -5.35 -27.46 -23.98
C TRP A 34 -3.97 -27.56 -24.59
N TYR A 35 -3.03 -26.76 -24.08
CA TYR A 35 -1.60 -27.00 -24.29
C TYR A 35 -1.19 -28.20 -23.41
N LEU A 36 -1.09 -29.38 -24.02
CA LEU A 36 -0.43 -30.54 -23.43
C LEU A 36 1.08 -30.33 -23.48
N SER A 37 1.61 -29.61 -22.50
CA SER A 37 3.04 -29.53 -22.23
C SER A 37 3.50 -30.88 -21.64
N THR A 38 4.45 -31.52 -22.30
CA THR A 38 5.12 -32.72 -21.80
C THR A 38 5.79 -32.42 -20.45
N PRO A 39 5.63 -33.27 -19.42
CA PRO A 39 6.25 -33.06 -18.11
C PRO A 39 7.75 -33.36 -18.24
N SER A 40 8.57 -32.32 -18.40
CA SER A 40 9.99 -32.44 -18.09
C SER A 40 10.10 -32.62 -16.56
N HIS A 41 10.74 -33.70 -16.13
CA HIS A 41 11.11 -33.93 -14.73
C HIS A 41 12.20 -32.93 -14.30
N TYR A 42 11.90 -31.65 -14.30
CA TYR A 42 12.56 -30.72 -13.40
C TYR A 42 12.00 -31.00 -12.01
N TYR A 43 12.86 -31.30 -11.05
CA TYR A 43 12.51 -31.22 -9.63
C TYR A 43 11.99 -29.79 -9.40
N GLY A 44 10.67 -29.64 -9.41
CA GLY A 44 10.01 -28.35 -9.55
C GLY A 44 10.29 -27.48 -8.34
N ALA A 45 10.75 -26.26 -8.57
CA ALA A 45 10.86 -25.25 -7.54
C ALA A 45 9.51 -25.11 -6.80
N HIS A 46 9.55 -25.01 -5.47
CA HIS A 46 8.35 -24.72 -4.69
C HIS A 46 7.91 -23.28 -4.98
N ALA A 47 6.75 -23.12 -5.61
CA ALA A 47 6.21 -21.81 -5.95
C ALA A 47 5.57 -21.15 -4.72
N PHE A 48 5.98 -19.92 -4.42
CA PHE A 48 5.43 -19.11 -3.35
C PHE A 48 4.62 -17.92 -3.87
N THR A 49 3.57 -17.58 -3.13
CA THR A 49 2.82 -16.34 -3.28
C THR A 49 3.09 -15.44 -2.08
N LEU A 50 3.52 -14.20 -2.31
CA LEU A 50 3.53 -13.14 -1.31
C LEU A 50 2.19 -12.40 -1.36
N VAL A 51 1.45 -12.34 -0.26
CA VAL A 51 0.25 -11.51 -0.12
C VAL A 51 0.57 -10.36 0.85
N THR A 52 0.49 -9.12 0.38
CA THR A 52 0.68 -7.93 1.22
C THR A 52 -0.62 -7.18 1.38
N PHE A 53 -0.89 -6.69 2.58
CA PHE A 53 -2.11 -5.96 2.91
C PHE A 53 -1.78 -4.51 3.29
N ASP A 54 -2.55 -3.55 2.76
CA ASP A 54 -2.69 -2.27 3.45
C ASP A 54 -3.49 -2.43 4.76
N VAL A 55 -3.45 -1.41 5.61
CA VAL A 55 -4.04 -1.42 6.94
C VAL A 55 -5.38 -0.70 6.98
N ASP A 56 -5.39 0.62 6.78
CA ASP A 56 -6.51 1.49 7.11
C ASP A 56 -7.51 1.55 5.93
N GLY A 57 -8.65 0.87 6.06
CA GLY A 57 -9.65 0.72 5.01
C GLY A 57 -9.62 -0.65 4.32
N THR A 58 -8.55 -1.41 4.55
CA THR A 58 -8.33 -2.76 4.01
C THR A 58 -8.48 -3.86 5.06
N LEU A 59 -7.67 -3.82 6.13
CA LEU A 59 -7.74 -4.80 7.22
C LEU A 59 -8.60 -4.29 8.39
N ILE A 60 -8.49 -3.00 8.68
CA ILE A 60 -9.18 -2.36 9.80
C ILE A 60 -9.94 -1.13 9.32
N GLN A 61 -11.00 -0.79 10.04
CA GLN A 61 -11.72 0.46 9.87
C GLN A 61 -11.62 1.32 11.13
N GLY A 62 -11.51 2.63 10.95
CA GLY A 62 -11.70 3.61 12.01
C GLY A 62 -13.19 3.86 12.27
N SER A 63 -13.60 4.13 13.50
CA SER A 63 -14.95 4.65 13.76
C SER A 63 -15.06 6.11 13.26
N GLY A 64 -16.16 6.47 12.57
CA GLY A 64 -16.23 7.68 11.73
C GLY A 64 -15.88 9.03 12.38
N GLN A 65 -16.27 9.27 13.64
CA GLN A 65 -15.86 10.48 14.39
C GLN A 65 -14.46 10.37 15.02
N ALA A 66 -13.88 9.18 15.00
CA ALA A 66 -12.67 8.85 15.72
C ALA A 66 -11.40 8.89 14.88
N ALA A 67 -11.47 8.93 13.55
CA ALA A 67 -10.27 9.02 12.72
C ALA A 67 -9.46 10.29 13.05
N GLU A 68 -10.14 11.43 13.22
CA GLU A 68 -9.53 12.72 13.56
C GLU A 68 -9.12 12.81 15.04
N ALA A 69 -9.84 12.10 15.93
CA ALA A 69 -9.53 12.03 17.35
C ALA A 69 -8.58 10.88 17.70
N SER A 70 -8.16 10.07 16.72
CA SER A 70 -7.34 8.88 16.95
C SER A 70 -5.96 9.28 17.48
N LEU A 71 -5.35 8.39 18.27
CA LEU A 71 -3.98 8.62 18.75
C LEU A 71 -2.99 8.76 17.59
N HIS A 72 -3.23 8.05 16.47
CA HIS A 72 -2.39 8.16 15.28
C HIS A 72 -2.50 9.54 14.63
N ALA A 73 -3.71 10.10 14.50
CA ALA A 73 -3.91 11.47 14.01
C ALA A 73 -3.25 12.52 14.92
N GLN A 74 -3.34 12.36 16.24
CA GLN A 74 -2.70 13.24 17.21
C GLN A 74 -1.17 13.16 17.18
N ALA A 75 -0.62 11.98 16.87
CA ALA A 75 0.82 11.74 16.81
C ALA A 75 1.53 12.64 15.78
N PHE A 76 0.88 12.94 14.64
CA PHE A 76 1.44 13.85 13.63
C PHE A 76 1.72 15.24 14.19
N SER A 77 0.69 15.88 14.77
CA SER A 77 0.81 17.22 15.35
C SER A 77 1.80 17.24 16.52
N HIS A 78 1.81 16.17 17.34
CA HIS A 78 2.80 16.00 18.40
C HIS A 78 4.23 15.96 17.87
N ALA A 79 4.50 15.14 16.85
CA ALA A 79 5.82 14.96 16.28
C ALA A 79 6.35 16.24 15.61
N VAL A 80 5.54 16.88 14.76
CA VAL A 80 5.89 18.16 14.13
C VAL A 80 6.21 19.22 15.19
N ARG A 81 5.37 19.35 16.22
CA ARG A 81 5.59 20.29 17.33
C ARG A 81 6.88 19.97 18.09
N LYS A 82 7.09 18.73 18.50
CA LYS A 82 8.20 18.34 19.38
C LYS A 82 9.55 18.37 18.68
N VAL A 83 9.62 17.89 17.44
CA VAL A 83 10.87 17.78 16.69
C VAL A 83 11.26 19.11 16.07
N LEU A 84 10.39 19.73 15.28
CA LEU A 84 10.76 20.89 14.47
C LEU A 84 10.77 22.21 15.25
N ALA A 85 9.91 22.37 16.27
CA ALA A 85 9.95 23.58 17.11
C ALA A 85 11.23 23.64 17.96
N SER A 86 11.76 22.50 18.38
CA SER A 86 13.02 22.41 19.13
C SER A 86 14.23 22.76 18.26
N SER A 87 14.21 22.36 16.99
CA SER A 87 15.29 22.64 16.02
C SER A 87 15.35 24.09 15.55
N SER A 88 14.25 24.84 15.68
CA SER A 88 14.14 26.25 15.25
C SER A 88 14.75 27.28 16.22
N SER A 89 15.59 26.83 17.17
CA SER A 89 16.16 27.61 18.29
C SER A 89 17.04 28.83 17.91
N GLY A 90 17.17 29.18 16.62
CA GLY A 90 17.84 30.40 16.15
C GLY A 90 16.95 31.65 16.07
N ASN A 91 15.63 31.55 16.28
CA ASN A 91 14.71 32.68 16.13
C ASN A 91 13.71 32.74 17.30
N SER A 92 14.15 33.30 18.42
CA SER A 92 13.54 33.30 19.76
C SER A 92 12.14 33.94 19.89
N ASN A 93 11.52 34.36 18.79
CA ASN A 93 10.23 35.07 18.79
C ASN A 93 9.09 34.34 18.05
N LYS A 94 9.31 33.15 17.49
CA LYS A 94 8.17 32.30 17.06
C LYS A 94 7.59 31.65 18.31
N ASN A 95 6.55 32.27 18.89
CA ASN A 95 5.65 31.66 19.87
C ASN A 95 5.41 30.19 19.49
N GLN A 96 5.52 29.29 20.47
CA GLN A 96 5.29 27.85 20.33
C GLN A 96 3.91 27.63 19.67
N LYS A 97 3.91 27.57 18.34
CA LYS A 97 2.68 27.58 17.55
C LYS A 97 1.99 26.25 17.80
N ASP A 98 0.73 26.31 18.19
CA ASP A 98 -0.05 25.09 18.30
C ASP A 98 -0.20 24.49 16.90
N ILE A 99 0.14 23.20 16.77
CA ILE A 99 0.04 22.48 15.50
C ILE A 99 -1.34 21.83 15.48
N PRO A 100 -2.28 22.30 14.64
CA PRO A 100 -3.62 21.72 14.59
C PRO A 100 -3.57 20.26 14.11
N PRO A 101 -4.65 19.49 14.32
CA PRO A 101 -4.82 18.17 13.73
C PRO A 101 -4.68 18.18 12.20
N VAL A 102 -4.22 17.07 11.61
CA VAL A 102 -3.99 16.92 10.16
C VAL A 102 -5.21 17.35 9.34
N ALA A 103 -6.41 16.87 9.69
CA ALA A 103 -7.65 17.17 8.96
C ALA A 103 -8.05 18.66 8.99
N GLN A 104 -7.55 19.43 9.96
CA GLN A 104 -7.75 20.88 10.02
C GLN A 104 -6.67 21.65 9.26
N ALA A 105 -5.47 21.08 9.16
CA ALA A 105 -4.32 21.71 8.52
C ALA A 105 -4.22 21.46 7.02
N LEU A 106 -4.67 20.29 6.57
CA LEU A 106 -4.50 19.79 5.21
C LEU A 106 -5.84 19.39 4.58
N PRO A 107 -6.04 19.69 3.29
CA PRO A 107 -7.11 19.08 2.50
C PRO A 107 -7.02 17.55 2.51
N ARG A 108 -8.17 16.87 2.42
CA ARG A 108 -8.26 15.40 2.53
C ARG A 108 -7.42 14.66 1.51
N GLU A 109 -7.39 15.16 0.29
CA GLU A 109 -6.61 14.63 -0.84
C GLU A 109 -5.10 14.63 -0.59
N LEU A 110 -4.61 15.42 0.38
CA LEU A 110 -3.19 15.51 0.70
C LEU A 110 -2.74 14.55 1.81
N TYR A 111 -3.65 13.87 2.49
CA TYR A 111 -3.29 12.90 3.54
C TYR A 111 -3.97 11.54 3.39
N HIS A 112 -5.14 11.46 2.77
CA HIS A 112 -5.80 10.17 2.55
C HIS A 112 -5.06 9.34 1.49
N GLY A 113 -4.74 8.08 1.81
CA GLY A 113 -3.91 7.22 0.96
C GLY A 113 -2.42 7.62 0.88
N SER A 114 -1.99 8.62 1.65
CA SER A 114 -0.60 9.07 1.71
C SER A 114 0.22 8.22 2.68
N THR A 115 1.54 8.32 2.59
CA THR A 115 2.45 7.80 3.64
C THR A 115 2.53 8.79 4.81
N ASP A 116 2.75 8.28 6.02
CA ASP A 116 2.95 9.10 7.23
C ASP A 116 4.09 10.10 7.01
N GLY A 117 5.12 9.71 6.26
CA GLY A 117 6.25 10.56 5.95
C GLY A 117 5.85 11.80 5.14
N LEU A 118 5.08 11.63 4.06
CA LEU A 118 4.60 12.75 3.25
C LEU A 118 3.60 13.62 4.04
N ILE A 119 2.77 13.02 4.91
CA ILE A 119 1.85 13.77 5.78
C ILE A 119 2.61 14.67 6.76
N LEU A 120 3.66 14.16 7.41
CA LEU A 120 4.51 14.95 8.32
C LEU A 120 5.10 16.19 7.63
N LEU A 121 5.65 16.01 6.43
CA LEU A 121 6.27 17.09 5.66
C LEU A 121 5.24 18.12 5.19
N ARG A 122 4.08 17.67 4.69
CA ARG A 122 2.97 18.56 4.30
C ARG A 122 2.43 19.34 5.51
N LEU A 123 2.30 18.67 6.66
CA LEU A 123 1.85 19.31 7.89
C LEU A 123 2.86 20.36 8.37
N ALA A 124 4.17 20.07 8.32
CA ALA A 124 5.21 21.03 8.64
C ALA A 124 5.15 22.27 7.71
N GLN A 125 5.00 22.08 6.40
CA GLN A 125 4.84 23.16 5.45
C GLN A 125 3.60 24.01 5.75
N ALA A 126 2.43 23.39 5.90
CA ALA A 126 1.17 24.09 6.12
C ALA A 126 1.12 24.86 7.45
N THR A 127 1.78 24.36 8.50
CA THR A 127 1.64 24.90 9.86
C THR A 127 2.83 25.75 10.31
N LEU A 128 4.04 25.45 9.86
CA LEU A 128 5.27 26.16 10.26
C LEU A 128 5.88 27.02 9.14
N ASP A 129 5.34 26.94 7.92
CA ASP A 129 5.91 27.56 6.72
C ASP A 129 7.34 27.08 6.47
N MET A 130 7.57 25.79 6.71
CA MET A 130 8.87 25.11 6.55
C MET A 130 8.86 24.28 5.28
N ASP A 131 9.82 24.52 4.39
CA ASP A 131 9.90 23.75 3.14
C ASP A 131 10.18 22.26 3.40
N ALA A 132 9.78 21.40 2.46
CA ALA A 132 10.07 19.97 2.55
C ALA A 132 11.58 19.70 2.66
N THR A 133 12.42 20.45 1.94
CA THR A 133 13.88 20.30 2.00
C THR A 133 14.47 20.63 3.38
N GLU A 134 13.84 21.53 4.12
CA GLU A 134 14.24 21.91 5.48
C GLU A 134 13.78 20.89 6.53
N SER A 135 12.57 20.34 6.36
CA SER A 135 11.96 19.38 7.30
C SER A 135 12.36 17.92 7.05
N PHE A 136 12.72 17.56 5.81
CA PHE A 136 13.07 16.19 5.42
C PHE A 136 14.21 15.56 6.23
N PRO A 137 15.31 16.26 6.57
CA PRO A 137 16.36 15.70 7.42
C PRO A 137 15.90 15.28 8.82
N TYR A 138 14.78 15.84 9.29
CA TYR A 138 14.17 15.53 10.59
C TYR A 138 13.09 14.44 10.52
N LEU A 139 12.81 13.92 9.32
CA LEU A 139 11.73 12.97 9.09
C LEU A 139 11.87 11.68 9.93
N PRO A 140 13.06 11.05 10.05
CA PRO A 140 13.23 9.89 10.91
C PRO A 140 12.89 10.19 12.37
N GLN A 141 13.32 11.33 12.90
CA GLN A 141 13.04 11.74 14.27
C GLN A 141 11.55 12.04 14.49
N MET A 142 10.86 12.60 13.49
CA MET A 142 9.41 12.81 13.55
C MET A 142 8.66 11.48 13.60
N MET A 143 9.03 10.49 12.77
CA MET A 143 8.42 9.15 12.80
C MET A 143 8.67 8.44 14.14
N ASP A 144 9.88 8.55 14.69
CA ASP A 144 10.22 8.01 16.01
C ASP A 144 9.37 8.66 17.09
N CYS A 145 9.23 9.98 17.03
CA CYS A 145 8.41 10.74 17.95
C CYS A 145 6.92 10.37 17.87
N MET A 146 6.39 10.08 16.67
CA MET A 146 5.02 9.58 16.52
C MET A 146 4.85 8.23 17.20
N TYR A 147 5.78 7.30 16.97
CA TYR A 147 5.76 5.98 17.57
C TYR A 147 5.86 6.04 19.11
N GLU A 148 6.83 6.79 19.65
CA GLU A 148 6.99 6.99 21.09
C GLU A 148 5.74 7.56 21.74
N PHE A 149 5.10 8.53 21.08
CA PHE A 149 3.85 9.10 21.54
C PHE A 149 2.77 8.02 21.65
N MET A 150 2.53 7.24 20.58
CA MET A 150 1.53 6.17 20.62
C MET A 150 1.86 5.07 21.64
N LEU A 151 3.14 4.68 21.74
CA LEU A 151 3.58 3.66 22.68
C LEU A 151 3.39 4.12 24.13
N SER A 152 3.71 5.38 24.47
CA SER A 152 3.50 5.90 25.82
C SER A 152 2.01 5.95 26.19
N GLN A 153 1.15 6.40 25.28
CA GLN A 153 -0.31 6.42 25.49
C GLN A 153 -0.90 5.02 25.65
N SER A 154 -0.39 4.02 24.91
CA SER A 154 -0.82 2.63 25.06
C SER A 154 -0.46 2.00 26.41
N LYS A 155 0.60 2.47 27.07
CA LYS A 155 0.98 2.01 28.41
C LYS A 155 0.10 2.61 29.50
N GLU A 156 -0.35 3.84 29.32
CA GLU A 156 -1.25 4.54 30.24
C GLU A 156 -2.68 3.99 30.14
N ASP A 157 -3.13 3.66 28.93
CA ASP A 157 -4.41 3.03 28.67
C ASP A 157 -4.26 2.01 27.52
N ALA A 158 -4.23 0.72 27.87
CA ALA A 158 -4.10 -0.38 26.92
C ALA A 158 -5.23 -0.42 25.87
N THR A 159 -6.38 0.20 26.15
CA THR A 159 -7.51 0.27 25.23
C THR A 159 -7.46 1.47 24.29
N SER A 160 -6.57 2.44 24.54
CA SER A 160 -6.57 3.74 23.86
C SER A 160 -6.32 3.65 22.34
N ILE A 161 -5.47 2.73 21.89
CA ILE A 161 -5.26 2.46 20.46
C ILE A 161 -6.49 1.76 19.87
N GLY A 162 -7.04 0.76 20.58
CA GLY A 162 -8.10 -0.11 20.09
C GLY A 162 -9.50 0.50 20.13
N LYS A 163 -9.69 1.55 20.94
CA LYS A 163 -10.97 2.22 21.14
C LYS A 163 -11.63 2.67 19.84
N TYR A 164 -10.84 2.94 18.82
CA TYR A 164 -11.28 3.58 17.59
C TYR A 164 -11.05 2.77 16.33
N ILE A 165 -10.51 1.56 16.43
CA ILE A 165 -10.25 0.68 15.30
C ILE A 165 -10.84 -0.70 15.52
N SER A 166 -11.30 -1.34 14.44
CA SER A 166 -11.82 -2.70 14.46
C SER A 166 -11.51 -3.40 13.14
N PRO A 167 -11.32 -4.74 13.12
CA PRO A 167 -11.20 -5.48 11.88
C PRO A 167 -12.43 -5.29 10.99
N LEU A 168 -12.22 -5.22 9.68
CA LEU A 168 -13.30 -5.22 8.70
C LEU A 168 -13.97 -6.61 8.59
N PRO A 169 -15.21 -6.71 8.09
CA PRO A 169 -15.89 -7.99 7.90
C PRO A 169 -15.05 -8.98 7.06
N GLY A 170 -15.05 -10.26 7.47
CA GLY A 170 -14.33 -11.34 6.79
C GLY A 170 -12.80 -11.35 6.96
N VAL A 171 -12.19 -10.28 7.49
CA VAL A 171 -10.73 -10.19 7.65
C VAL A 171 -10.19 -11.31 8.53
N MET A 172 -10.74 -11.46 9.75
CA MET A 172 -10.25 -12.46 10.70
C MET A 172 -10.37 -13.90 10.19
N GLU A 173 -11.46 -14.20 9.46
CA GLU A 173 -11.71 -15.52 8.88
C GLU A 173 -10.69 -15.85 7.80
N HIS A 174 -10.54 -14.97 6.80
CA HIS A 174 -9.61 -15.21 5.69
C HIS A 174 -8.15 -15.17 6.12
N LEU A 175 -7.77 -14.30 7.07
CA LEU A 175 -6.43 -14.33 7.64
C LEU A 175 -6.15 -15.65 8.38
N THR A 176 -7.13 -16.18 9.12
CA THR A 176 -7.00 -17.50 9.75
C THR A 176 -6.86 -18.61 8.69
N GLU A 177 -7.57 -18.53 7.57
CA GLU A 177 -7.41 -19.50 6.49
C GLU A 177 -6.03 -19.40 5.83
N LEU A 178 -5.55 -18.18 5.54
CA LEU A 178 -4.20 -17.95 5.00
C LEU A 178 -3.11 -18.46 5.95
N ALA A 179 -3.31 -18.37 7.27
CA ALA A 179 -2.37 -18.90 8.26
C ALA A 179 -2.18 -20.42 8.17
N ASN A 180 -3.15 -21.15 7.59
CA ASN A 180 -3.05 -22.59 7.33
C ASN A 180 -2.29 -22.93 6.02
N ARG A 181 -1.81 -21.93 5.27
CA ARG A 181 -1.16 -22.09 3.95
C ARG A 181 0.30 -21.60 3.93
N LYS A 182 0.97 -21.53 5.09
CA LYS A 182 2.33 -20.96 5.27
C LYS A 182 3.47 -21.63 4.48
N ASP A 183 3.19 -22.81 3.98
CA ASP A 183 4.02 -23.68 3.15
C ASP A 183 4.04 -23.25 1.67
N SER A 184 3.08 -22.43 1.23
CA SER A 184 3.04 -21.87 -0.14
C SER A 184 2.71 -20.37 -0.19
N VAL A 185 2.29 -19.79 0.93
CA VAL A 185 1.91 -18.39 1.05
C VAL A 185 2.70 -17.71 2.16
N MET A 186 3.22 -16.52 1.86
CA MET A 186 3.80 -15.63 2.84
C MET A 186 2.93 -14.37 2.91
N CYS A 187 2.51 -13.97 4.12
CA CYS A 187 1.73 -12.74 4.28
C CYS A 187 2.58 -11.67 4.98
N GLY A 188 2.41 -10.41 4.56
CA GLY A 188 3.03 -9.26 5.19
C GLY A 188 2.16 -8.02 5.06
N LEU A 189 2.64 -6.88 5.54
CA LEU A 189 1.95 -5.59 5.35
C LEU A 189 2.68 -4.71 4.35
N VAL A 190 1.93 -3.98 3.54
CA VAL A 190 2.45 -2.81 2.84
C VAL A 190 1.56 -1.64 3.16
N THR A 191 2.07 -0.67 3.92
CA THR A 191 1.28 0.45 4.43
C THR A 191 2.08 1.73 4.54
N GLY A 192 1.40 2.86 4.39
CA GLY A 192 1.95 4.19 4.61
C GLY A 192 2.22 4.50 6.07
N ASN A 193 1.72 3.71 7.02
CA ASN A 193 1.96 3.90 8.44
C ASN A 193 3.44 3.65 8.81
N VAL A 194 3.94 4.36 9.83
CA VAL A 194 5.20 3.99 10.51
C VAL A 194 5.11 2.53 11.01
N GLU A 195 6.16 1.74 10.78
CA GLU A 195 6.16 0.30 11.08
C GLU A 195 5.78 -0.03 12.53
N GLY A 196 6.38 0.65 13.51
CA GLY A 196 6.05 0.44 14.92
C GLY A 196 4.57 0.72 15.23
N ILE A 197 3.97 1.71 14.57
CA ILE A 197 2.54 2.04 14.69
C ILE A 197 1.68 0.94 14.05
N ALA A 198 2.04 0.47 12.85
CA ALA A 198 1.35 -0.62 12.18
C ALA A 198 1.35 -1.90 13.02
N ARG A 199 2.47 -2.24 13.65
CA ARG A 199 2.58 -3.38 14.58
C ARG A 199 1.64 -3.25 15.77
N LEU A 200 1.62 -2.08 16.41
CA LEU A 200 0.71 -1.80 17.52
C LEU A 200 -0.76 -1.93 17.10
N LYS A 201 -1.14 -1.43 15.92
CA LYS A 201 -2.50 -1.59 15.37
C LYS A 201 -2.85 -3.08 15.23
N MET A 202 -2.00 -3.88 14.57
CA MET A 202 -2.27 -5.30 14.32
C MET A 202 -2.42 -6.12 15.61
N LYS A 203 -1.55 -5.90 16.61
CA LYS A 203 -1.67 -6.52 17.93
C LYS A 203 -2.97 -6.12 18.63
N THR A 204 -3.31 -4.84 18.56
CA THR A 204 -4.48 -4.30 19.26
C THR A 204 -5.79 -4.90 18.75
N VAL A 205 -5.91 -5.16 17.44
CA VAL A 205 -7.14 -5.69 16.84
C VAL A 205 -7.16 -7.22 16.74
N GLY A 206 -6.17 -7.93 17.28
CA GLY A 206 -6.11 -9.39 17.24
C GLY A 206 -5.57 -9.99 15.94
N ILE A 207 -5.16 -9.17 14.95
CA ILE A 207 -4.69 -9.66 13.65
C ILE A 207 -3.36 -10.38 13.79
N TYR A 208 -2.47 -9.90 14.64
CA TYR A 208 -1.17 -10.55 14.88
C TYR A 208 -1.35 -11.99 15.39
N GLU A 209 -2.33 -12.20 16.27
CA GLU A 209 -2.65 -13.45 16.96
C GLU A 209 -3.18 -14.54 16.00
N THR A 210 -3.66 -14.17 14.80
CA THR A 210 -3.97 -15.14 13.75
C THR A 210 -2.74 -15.92 13.31
N GLY A 211 -1.54 -15.38 13.54
CA GLY A 211 -0.28 -15.95 13.12
C GLY A 211 -0.06 -15.92 11.61
N VAL A 212 -0.90 -15.24 10.83
CA VAL A 212 -0.81 -15.18 9.37
C VAL A 212 0.44 -14.42 8.89
N LEU A 213 0.83 -13.37 9.61
CA LEU A 213 1.91 -12.48 9.22
C LEU A 213 3.26 -13.18 9.39
N ALA A 214 4.05 -13.22 8.33
CA ALA A 214 5.37 -13.83 8.32
C ALA A 214 6.33 -13.08 9.24
N GLU A 215 7.33 -13.79 9.77
CA GLU A 215 8.35 -13.20 10.64
C GLU A 215 9.04 -12.00 9.98
N ALA A 216 9.52 -11.03 10.75
CA ALA A 216 10.25 -9.90 10.21
C ALA A 216 11.56 -10.34 9.50
N CYS A 217 11.91 -9.62 8.43
CA CYS A 217 13.22 -9.72 7.80
C CYS A 217 14.28 -9.03 8.66
N GLU A 218 15.51 -9.54 8.67
CA GLU A 218 16.66 -8.97 9.39
C GLU A 218 17.03 -7.54 8.98
N THR A 219 16.52 -7.08 7.83
CA THR A 219 16.71 -5.71 7.34
C THR A 219 15.61 -4.74 7.77
N GLN A 220 14.63 -5.21 8.54
CA GLN A 220 13.63 -4.34 9.15
C GLN A 220 14.21 -3.65 10.36
N ARG A 221 13.71 -2.44 10.60
CA ARG A 221 14.10 -1.64 11.75
C ARG A 221 13.59 -2.28 13.04
N ILE A 222 14.37 -2.14 14.10
CA ILE A 222 13.94 -2.49 15.46
C ILE A 222 13.17 -1.30 16.05
N TRP A 223 11.97 -1.59 16.53
CA TRP A 223 11.10 -0.64 17.22
C TRP A 223 10.95 -1.06 18.67
N ASP A 224 11.53 -0.30 19.59
CA ASP A 224 11.62 -0.67 21.00
C ASP A 224 10.24 -0.85 21.62
N GLY A 225 9.97 -2.03 22.18
CA GLY A 225 8.69 -2.42 22.75
C GLY A 225 7.74 -3.16 21.80
N THR A 226 8.16 -3.43 20.55
CA THR A 226 7.37 -4.22 19.57
C THR A 226 8.20 -5.28 18.86
N GLN A 227 9.31 -5.72 19.45
CA GLN A 227 10.16 -6.76 18.89
C GLN A 227 9.47 -8.13 18.84
N ASP A 228 8.63 -8.43 19.82
CA ASP A 228 7.83 -9.67 19.95
C ASP A 228 6.69 -9.77 18.94
N ILE A 229 6.35 -8.66 18.27
CA ILE A 229 5.28 -8.54 17.28
C ILE A 229 5.81 -8.06 15.92
N ALA A 230 7.08 -8.31 15.64
CA ALA A 230 7.72 -7.97 14.39
C ALA A 230 7.30 -8.93 13.27
N PHE A 231 6.85 -8.39 12.14
CA PHE A 231 6.45 -9.18 10.97
C PHE A 231 6.91 -8.53 9.66
N LEU A 232 6.95 -9.31 8.58
CA LEU A 232 7.37 -8.90 7.25
C LEU A 232 6.49 -7.78 6.68
N GLY A 233 7.12 -6.81 6.01
CA GLY A 233 6.38 -5.81 5.25
C GLY A 233 7.24 -4.78 4.54
N GLY A 234 6.57 -3.77 4.00
CA GLY A 234 7.13 -2.50 3.54
C GLY A 234 6.31 -1.36 4.14
N PHE A 235 6.95 -0.48 4.90
CA PHE A 235 6.25 0.47 5.77
C PHE A 235 6.56 1.92 5.40
N GLY A 236 5.74 2.85 5.88
CA GLY A 236 5.96 4.30 5.76
C GLY A 236 7.32 4.78 6.26
N SER A 237 7.91 4.03 7.19
CA SER A 237 9.24 4.29 7.73
C SER A 237 10.40 3.70 6.91
N ASP A 238 10.12 2.87 5.90
CA ASP A 238 11.14 2.30 5.02
C ASP A 238 11.50 3.24 3.86
N PHE A 239 10.51 3.98 3.35
CA PHE A 239 10.71 4.86 2.20
C PHE A 239 9.75 6.06 2.22
N CYS A 240 10.31 7.25 1.95
CA CYS A 240 9.61 8.49 1.66
C CYS A 240 10.46 9.31 0.68
N SER A 241 9.88 9.72 -0.44
CA SER A 241 10.59 10.51 -1.45
C SER A 241 10.88 11.94 -1.02
N GLY A 242 10.13 12.45 -0.03
CA GLY A 242 10.21 13.85 0.40
C GLY A 242 9.61 14.86 -0.58
N ASN A 243 9.17 14.43 -1.75
CA ASN A 243 8.58 15.31 -2.76
C ASN A 243 7.07 15.45 -2.50
N ILE A 244 6.72 16.45 -1.69
CA ILE A 244 5.32 16.70 -1.31
C ILE A 244 4.49 17.41 -2.39
N VAL A 245 5.15 17.94 -3.45
CA VAL A 245 4.51 18.70 -4.54
C VAL A 245 3.97 17.75 -5.62
N ASP A 246 4.65 16.64 -5.85
CA ASP A 246 4.26 15.62 -6.81
C ASP A 246 3.22 14.67 -6.16
N LEU A 247 1.96 14.79 -6.55
CA LEU A 247 0.86 13.98 -5.99
C LEU A 247 0.99 12.49 -6.34
N ASP A 248 1.69 12.16 -7.42
CA ASP A 248 1.94 10.77 -7.80
C ASP A 248 2.83 10.06 -6.76
N ARG A 249 3.54 10.82 -5.92
CA ARG A 249 4.36 10.25 -4.84
C ARG A 249 3.58 9.46 -3.81
N ASN A 250 2.28 9.71 -3.65
CA ASN A 250 1.46 8.89 -2.74
C ASN A 250 1.49 7.40 -3.16
N HIS A 251 1.35 7.12 -4.46
CA HIS A 251 1.35 5.75 -4.96
C HIS A 251 2.75 5.25 -5.35
N LEU A 252 3.65 6.14 -5.79
CA LEU A 252 5.03 5.74 -6.11
C LEU A 252 5.82 5.36 -4.86
N ASP A 253 5.70 6.10 -3.76
CA ASP A 253 6.35 5.75 -2.49
C ASP A 253 5.77 4.43 -1.94
N ARG A 254 4.46 4.21 -2.09
CA ARG A 254 3.79 2.93 -1.78
C ARG A 254 4.33 1.80 -2.67
N GLY A 255 4.58 2.05 -3.95
CA GLY A 255 5.19 1.09 -4.87
C GLY A 255 6.59 0.67 -4.44
N GLU A 256 7.41 1.60 -3.94
CA GLU A 256 8.71 1.27 -3.34
C GLU A 256 8.55 0.39 -2.09
N GLN A 257 7.53 0.63 -1.27
CA GLN A 257 7.25 -0.21 -0.10
C GLN A 257 6.85 -1.64 -0.51
N ILE A 258 6.04 -1.82 -1.57
CA ILE A 258 5.77 -3.16 -2.12
C ILE A 258 7.08 -3.82 -2.58
N ALA A 259 7.92 -3.09 -3.33
CA ALA A 259 9.20 -3.61 -3.80
C ALA A 259 10.13 -4.04 -2.64
N ILE A 260 10.16 -3.28 -1.55
CA ILE A 260 10.91 -3.62 -0.33
C ILE A 260 10.36 -4.91 0.31
N ALA A 261 9.03 -5.05 0.41
CA ALA A 261 8.40 -6.27 0.93
C ALA A 261 8.73 -7.51 0.07
N VAL A 262 8.74 -7.36 -1.26
CA VAL A 262 9.15 -8.40 -2.22
C VAL A 262 10.60 -8.82 -1.99
N GLN A 263 11.53 -7.87 -1.89
CA GLN A 263 12.94 -8.16 -1.63
C GLN A 263 13.13 -8.88 -0.29
N ARG A 264 12.41 -8.47 0.76
CA ARG A 264 12.43 -9.12 2.08
C ARG A 264 11.91 -10.55 2.02
N CYS A 265 10.82 -10.79 1.28
CA CYS A 265 10.27 -12.13 1.05
C CYS A 265 11.28 -13.04 0.34
N GLN A 266 11.87 -12.57 -0.76
CA GLN A 266 12.88 -13.34 -1.51
C GLN A 266 14.08 -13.72 -0.64
N ARG A 267 14.57 -12.80 0.20
CA ARG A 267 15.65 -13.09 1.16
C ARG A 267 15.27 -14.19 2.16
N GLN A 268 14.04 -14.18 2.66
CA GLN A 268 13.57 -15.23 3.57
C GLN A 268 13.47 -16.59 2.88
N LEU A 269 12.95 -16.64 1.64
CA LEU A 269 12.89 -17.87 0.85
C LEU A 269 14.31 -18.43 0.61
N ALA A 270 15.27 -17.57 0.26
CA ALA A 270 16.66 -17.96 0.09
C ALA A 270 17.30 -18.51 1.38
N LYS A 271 16.99 -17.90 2.54
CA LYS A 271 17.44 -18.36 3.86
C LYS A 271 16.84 -19.71 4.24
N ARG A 272 15.54 -19.93 3.97
CA ARG A 272 14.87 -21.23 4.19
C ARG A 272 15.56 -22.34 3.40
N HIS A 273 15.89 -22.08 2.13
CA HIS A 273 16.60 -23.04 1.28
C HIS A 273 18.05 -23.29 1.74
N SER A 274 18.76 -22.27 2.23
CA SER A 274 20.13 -22.44 2.75
C SER A 274 20.18 -23.17 4.10
N GLY A 275 19.08 -23.16 4.87
CA GLY A 275 18.99 -23.82 6.18
C GLY A 275 18.65 -25.30 6.13
N THR A 276 18.18 -25.82 5.00
CA THR A 276 17.92 -27.26 4.82
C THR A 276 19.23 -27.99 4.56
N ASN A 277 19.63 -28.91 5.45
CA ASN A 277 20.83 -29.75 5.27
C ASN A 277 20.75 -30.70 4.06
N ASN A 278 19.64 -30.70 3.34
CA ASN A 278 19.38 -31.57 2.20
C ASN A 278 19.58 -30.77 0.91
N ASN A 279 20.75 -30.90 0.28
CA ASN A 279 21.09 -30.27 -1.01
C ASN A 279 20.17 -30.71 -2.17
N ASN A 280 19.23 -31.62 -1.92
CA ASN A 280 18.28 -32.14 -2.90
C ASN A 280 16.90 -31.47 -2.84
N ASP A 281 16.61 -30.64 -1.83
CA ASP A 281 15.31 -29.96 -1.75
C ASP A 281 15.27 -28.85 -2.81
N PRO A 282 14.23 -28.77 -3.65
CA PRO A 282 14.18 -27.76 -4.70
C PRO A 282 14.04 -26.35 -4.09
N PRO A 283 14.62 -25.32 -4.74
CA PRO A 283 14.56 -23.96 -4.21
C PRO A 283 13.11 -23.46 -4.14
N SER A 284 12.80 -22.73 -3.08
CA SER A 284 11.54 -21.97 -2.99
C SER A 284 11.68 -20.68 -3.79
N LEU A 285 10.79 -20.46 -4.75
CA LEU A 285 10.81 -19.29 -5.64
C LEU A 285 9.52 -18.49 -5.48
N LEU A 286 9.65 -17.18 -5.35
CA LEU A 286 8.51 -16.27 -5.41
C LEU A 286 8.00 -16.21 -6.85
N LYS A 287 6.75 -16.63 -7.07
CA LYS A 287 6.11 -16.63 -8.40
C LYS A 287 4.98 -15.62 -8.54
N ARG A 288 4.39 -15.22 -7.41
CA ARG A 288 3.31 -14.24 -7.40
C ARG A 288 3.46 -13.28 -6.23
N VAL A 289 3.15 -12.02 -6.50
CA VAL A 289 2.95 -10.98 -5.47
C VAL A 289 1.52 -10.48 -5.63
N VAL A 290 0.73 -10.53 -4.57
CA VAL A 290 -0.61 -9.95 -4.52
C VAL A 290 -0.59 -8.83 -3.50
N HIS A 291 -0.95 -7.61 -3.93
CA HIS A 291 -1.22 -6.53 -3.01
C HIS A 291 -2.73 -6.36 -2.83
N VAL A 292 -3.18 -6.22 -1.58
CA VAL A 292 -4.57 -5.98 -1.20
C VAL A 292 -4.65 -4.58 -0.61
N GLY A 293 -5.53 -3.73 -1.15
CA GLY A 293 -5.66 -2.33 -0.74
C GLY A 293 -7.00 -1.71 -1.13
N ASP A 294 -7.42 -0.64 -0.45
CA ASP A 294 -8.71 0.02 -0.67
C ASP A 294 -8.63 1.38 -1.38
N ALA A 295 -7.41 1.90 -1.58
CA ALA A 295 -7.22 3.22 -2.16
C ALA A 295 -6.66 3.17 -3.60
N PRO A 296 -6.88 4.23 -4.40
CA PRO A 296 -6.17 4.48 -5.65
C PRO A 296 -4.65 4.32 -5.53
N ALA A 297 -4.09 4.73 -4.38
CA ALA A 297 -2.65 4.63 -4.15
C ALA A 297 -2.16 3.18 -4.16
N ASP A 298 -2.92 2.23 -3.62
CA ASP A 298 -2.54 0.81 -3.58
C ASP A 298 -2.66 0.17 -4.97
N VAL A 299 -3.75 0.48 -5.69
CA VAL A 299 -3.96 0.01 -7.07
C VAL A 299 -2.82 0.47 -7.98
N LEU A 300 -2.51 1.77 -7.93
CA LEU A 300 -1.46 2.36 -8.77
C LEU A 300 -0.06 1.92 -8.33
N ALA A 301 0.17 1.67 -7.04
CA ALA A 301 1.44 1.12 -6.54
C ALA A 301 1.70 -0.29 -7.07
N ALA A 302 0.70 -1.18 -6.99
CA ALA A 302 0.81 -2.54 -7.51
C ALA A 302 1.01 -2.55 -9.03
N LYS A 303 0.30 -1.66 -9.75
CA LYS A 303 0.46 -1.48 -11.18
C LYS A 303 1.87 -1.00 -11.55
N ALA A 304 2.41 -0.01 -10.83
CA ALA A 304 3.76 0.48 -11.04
C ALA A 304 4.81 -0.63 -10.82
N LEU A 305 4.60 -1.52 -9.84
CA LEU A 305 5.46 -2.70 -9.66
C LEU A 305 5.36 -3.65 -10.86
N SER A 306 4.16 -3.95 -11.36
CA SER A 306 3.96 -4.80 -12.53
C SER A 306 4.67 -4.24 -13.77
N GLU A 307 4.54 -2.94 -14.03
CA GLU A 307 5.20 -2.25 -15.14
C GLU A 307 6.73 -2.31 -15.04
N ARG A 308 7.30 -2.15 -13.84
CA ARG A 308 8.74 -2.30 -13.60
C ARG A 308 9.23 -3.72 -13.90
N THR A 309 8.48 -4.73 -13.47
CA THR A 309 8.80 -6.14 -13.76
C THR A 309 8.79 -6.41 -15.26
N LEU A 310 7.81 -5.86 -15.99
CA LEU A 310 7.73 -5.95 -17.45
C LEU A 310 8.89 -5.23 -18.17
N GLN A 311 9.28 -4.05 -17.72
CA GLN A 311 10.32 -3.24 -18.36
C GLN A 311 11.72 -3.82 -18.15
N ASN A 312 12.01 -4.34 -16.96
CA ASN A 312 13.37 -4.73 -16.59
C ASN A 312 13.77 -6.13 -17.08
N GLN A 313 12.83 -6.96 -17.57
CA GLN A 313 13.07 -8.38 -17.93
C GLN A 313 13.76 -9.19 -16.80
N VAL A 314 13.71 -8.70 -15.55
CA VAL A 314 14.49 -9.25 -14.42
C VAL A 314 13.90 -10.57 -13.94
N ASP A 315 12.58 -10.77 -14.10
CA ASP A 315 11.92 -12.00 -13.72
C ASP A 315 10.69 -12.22 -14.61
N ASP A 316 10.88 -12.92 -15.72
CA ASP A 316 9.79 -13.19 -16.66
C ASP A 316 8.68 -14.08 -16.07
N GLU A 317 8.90 -14.64 -14.88
CA GLU A 317 7.98 -15.58 -14.24
C GLU A 317 7.22 -14.98 -13.05
N LEU A 318 7.51 -13.73 -12.65
CA LEU A 318 6.80 -13.07 -11.55
C LEU A 318 5.48 -12.44 -12.03
N CYS A 319 4.35 -12.96 -11.53
CA CYS A 319 3.04 -12.35 -11.72
C CYS A 319 2.72 -11.35 -10.59
N VAL A 320 2.20 -10.17 -10.94
CA VAL A 320 1.69 -9.20 -9.97
C VAL A 320 0.15 -9.21 -10.00
N GLY A 321 -0.46 -9.67 -8.92
CA GLY A 321 -1.88 -9.54 -8.64
C GLY A 321 -2.19 -8.28 -7.84
N MET A 322 -3.41 -7.76 -8.01
CA MET A 322 -3.94 -6.69 -7.18
C MET A 322 -5.36 -7.04 -6.78
N VAL A 323 -5.68 -7.03 -5.49
CA VAL A 323 -7.05 -7.18 -4.99
C VAL A 323 -7.46 -5.85 -4.40
N ALA A 324 -8.19 -5.06 -5.18
CA ALA A 324 -8.75 -3.80 -4.69
C ALA A 324 -10.04 -4.07 -3.92
N VAL A 325 -10.17 -3.54 -2.70
CA VAL A 325 -11.34 -3.75 -1.85
C VAL A 325 -12.12 -2.46 -1.67
N ALA A 326 -13.41 -2.43 -2.01
CA ALA A 326 -14.24 -1.22 -1.91
C ALA A 326 -14.82 -0.99 -0.50
N THR A 327 -14.08 -1.39 0.53
CA THR A 327 -14.44 -1.21 1.95
C THR A 327 -13.97 0.13 2.52
N GLY A 328 -13.10 0.82 1.78
CA GLY A 328 -12.56 2.12 2.13
C GLY A 328 -13.46 3.29 1.71
N SER A 329 -12.83 4.40 1.33
CA SER A 329 -13.54 5.62 0.90
C SER A 329 -13.79 5.70 -0.61
N TYR A 330 -13.34 4.70 -1.38
CA TYR A 330 -13.36 4.74 -2.83
C TYR A 330 -14.31 3.68 -3.39
N PRO A 331 -15.16 4.03 -4.37
CA PRO A 331 -16.09 3.09 -4.96
C PRO A 331 -15.37 2.11 -5.91
N ALA A 332 -15.96 0.93 -6.07
CA ALA A 332 -15.38 -0.15 -6.86
C ALA A 332 -15.15 0.20 -8.34
N ASP A 333 -16.04 1.01 -8.94
CA ASP A 333 -15.93 1.44 -10.34
C ASP A 333 -14.66 2.28 -10.59
N LEU A 334 -14.35 3.21 -9.69
CA LEU A 334 -13.11 3.99 -9.74
C LEU A 334 -11.87 3.09 -9.59
N LEU A 335 -11.87 2.17 -8.62
CA LEU A 335 -10.76 1.23 -8.41
C LEU A 335 -10.55 0.34 -9.65
N GLN A 336 -11.65 -0.09 -10.28
CA GLN A 336 -11.63 -0.90 -11.50
C GLN A 336 -11.09 -0.12 -12.71
N GLU A 337 -11.47 1.15 -12.86
CA GLU A 337 -10.94 2.03 -13.91
C GLU A 337 -9.42 2.16 -13.80
N LEU A 338 -8.91 2.45 -12.59
CA LEU A 338 -7.48 2.62 -12.34
C LEU A 338 -6.68 1.32 -12.56
N ALA A 339 -7.24 0.19 -12.12
CA ALA A 339 -6.62 -1.13 -12.27
C ALA A 339 -6.44 -1.52 -13.74
N GLY A 340 -7.36 -1.09 -14.61
CA GLY A 340 -7.31 -1.39 -16.04
C GLY A 340 -7.55 -2.87 -16.36
N SER A 341 -7.15 -3.29 -17.56
CA SER A 341 -7.37 -4.66 -18.04
C SER A 341 -6.26 -5.61 -17.60
N PRO A 342 -6.58 -6.89 -17.30
CA PRO A 342 -5.58 -7.90 -16.96
C PRO A 342 -4.65 -8.20 -18.12
N ILE A 343 -3.40 -8.53 -17.80
CA ILE A 343 -2.39 -9.06 -18.72
C ILE A 343 -2.02 -10.46 -18.22
N PRO A 344 -2.43 -11.55 -18.91
CA PRO A 344 -2.26 -12.91 -18.42
C PRO A 344 -0.83 -13.22 -17.97
N GLY A 345 -0.70 -13.72 -16.73
CA GLY A 345 0.59 -14.10 -16.13
C GLY A 345 1.51 -12.94 -15.73
N LYS A 346 1.07 -11.68 -15.87
CA LYS A 346 1.89 -10.49 -15.55
C LYS A 346 1.16 -9.48 -14.65
N TRP A 347 -0.11 -9.21 -14.94
CA TRP A 347 -0.96 -8.27 -14.21
C TRP A 347 -2.37 -8.87 -14.05
N GLU A 348 -2.74 -9.23 -12.82
CA GLU A 348 -4.00 -9.90 -12.51
C GLU A 348 -4.80 -9.08 -11.47
N PRO A 349 -5.41 -7.94 -11.85
CA PRO A 349 -6.23 -7.15 -10.96
C PRO A 349 -7.63 -7.76 -10.79
N VAL A 350 -8.14 -7.70 -9.57
CA VAL A 350 -9.52 -8.04 -9.18
C VAL A 350 -10.03 -6.95 -8.24
N VAL A 351 -11.28 -6.54 -8.41
CA VAL A 351 -11.95 -5.60 -7.49
C VAL A 351 -13.09 -6.32 -6.77
N LEU A 352 -13.13 -6.22 -5.45
CA LEU A 352 -14.13 -6.86 -4.59
C LEU A 352 -14.94 -5.79 -3.83
N GLU A 353 -16.25 -5.72 -4.11
CA GLU A 353 -17.14 -4.76 -3.46
C GLU A 353 -17.31 -5.03 -1.97
N GLN A 354 -17.33 -6.30 -1.56
CA GLN A 354 -17.48 -6.71 -0.16
C GLN A 354 -16.12 -6.83 0.57
N GLY A 355 -15.05 -6.39 -0.08
CA GLY A 355 -13.67 -6.52 0.39
C GLY A 355 -13.28 -7.95 0.77
N MET A 356 -12.62 -8.11 1.91
CA MET A 356 -12.27 -9.44 2.44
C MET A 356 -13.47 -10.21 3.01
N GLY A 357 -14.68 -9.64 3.01
CA GLY A 357 -15.91 -10.38 3.28
C GLY A 357 -16.41 -11.19 2.08
N ASP A 358 -15.84 -10.95 0.89
CA ASP A 358 -16.25 -11.64 -0.32
C ASP A 358 -15.74 -13.10 -0.32
N PRO A 359 -16.60 -14.11 -0.57
CA PRO A 359 -16.19 -15.51 -0.62
C PRO A 359 -15.19 -15.82 -1.75
N MET A 360 -15.01 -14.91 -2.71
CA MET A 360 -14.04 -15.03 -3.79
C MET A 360 -12.67 -14.47 -3.42
N PHE A 361 -12.46 -13.93 -2.21
CA PHE A 361 -11.22 -13.25 -1.81
C PHE A 361 -9.97 -14.11 -2.04
N LEU A 362 -9.94 -15.36 -1.57
CA LEU A 362 -8.75 -16.22 -1.74
C LEU A 362 -8.51 -16.58 -3.20
N LYS A 363 -9.58 -16.81 -3.96
CA LYS A 363 -9.48 -17.03 -5.41
C LYS A 363 -8.97 -15.79 -6.14
N ALA A 364 -9.34 -14.59 -5.70
CA ALA A 364 -8.81 -13.34 -6.24
C ALA A 364 -7.30 -13.17 -5.94
N CYS A 365 -6.81 -13.72 -4.83
CA CYS A 365 -5.38 -13.85 -4.53
C CYS A 365 -4.68 -14.98 -5.32
N GLY A 366 -5.41 -15.75 -6.13
CA GLY A 366 -4.88 -16.88 -6.89
C GLY A 366 -4.55 -18.11 -6.03
N LEU A 367 -5.31 -18.32 -4.94
CA LEU A 367 -5.12 -19.39 -3.94
C LEU A 367 -6.24 -20.43 -3.92
#